data_AF-A0A2D7NJ30-F1
#
_entry.id   AF-A0A2D7NJ30-F1
#
_cell.length_a   1.000
_cell.length_b   1.000
_cell.length_c   1.000
_cell.angle_alpha   90.00
_cell.angle_beta   90.00
_cell.angle_gamma   90.00
#
_symmetry.space_group_name_H-M   'P 1'
#
loop_
_entity.id
_entity.type
_entity.pdbx_description
1 polymer ?
#
loop_
_entity_poly.entity_id
_entity_poly.type
_entity_poly.pdbx_seq_one_letter_code
_entity_poly.pdbx_strand_id
1 'polypeptide(L)'
;MNANLKNWFELTRISNLPTVLSSALVGIFMLTPLVTDPVLILGVALPCVLAIACFYVGGFVMNDVFDVEIDRIERPGRPLPSGRITMLQAGRAGTLLLAAGGVLILIAELVTANTDMHRTEFSIEFPYGLAAAGVLVALILLYDRFHTRGAGWVLAMGGCRGLVYITCLLTVTDQLQDIEPHPLIMKYLKWPNIISLPVIPFIVSMFLYVACFSRIARGEVAQRGDGSLYCYRCGASTKRETQNCGQCKRPLKSEVLALSTSPPMPRALRNLCLAGTLLPLAALVLVKLIGGFIALSRIEDLQHSALVRNDLMVVLISSAVVSIWFLMAIRAYVTNPLAPRKPIQMWIAGIALLDGLYLFLYGQGILSIACFLLFAFTIWGHRRIRGT
;
A
#
# COMPACT_ATOMS: atom_id res chain seq x y z
N MET A 1 10.41 26.60 -0.41
CA MET A 1 10.89 25.22 -0.64
C MET A 1 11.78 25.22 -1.87
N ASN A 2 13.01 24.71 -1.76
CA ASN A 2 13.99 24.68 -2.86
C ASN A 2 13.43 23.92 -4.07
N ALA A 3 13.65 24.43 -5.29
CA ALA A 3 13.15 23.84 -6.54
C ALA A 3 13.60 22.39 -6.71
N ASN A 4 14.83 22.06 -6.30
CA ASN A 4 15.35 20.68 -6.33
C ASN A 4 14.59 19.74 -5.41
N LEU A 5 14.27 20.18 -4.18
CA LEU A 5 13.52 19.36 -3.22
C LEU A 5 12.11 19.05 -3.73
N LYS A 6 11.48 20.03 -4.40
CA LYS A 6 10.17 19.84 -5.04
C LYS A 6 10.21 18.79 -6.15
N ASN A 7 11.28 18.77 -6.95
CA ASN A 7 11.46 17.79 -8.03
C ASN A 7 11.59 16.36 -7.47
N TRP A 8 12.34 16.20 -6.39
CA TRP A 8 12.46 14.91 -5.70
C TRP A 8 11.14 14.47 -5.06
N PHE A 9 10.39 15.36 -4.42
CA PHE A 9 9.08 15.02 -3.86
C PHE A 9 8.05 14.61 -4.92
N GLU A 10 8.10 15.23 -6.10
CA GLU A 10 7.29 14.84 -7.25
C GLU A 10 7.70 13.44 -7.76
N LEU A 11 9.01 13.19 -7.89
CA LEU A 11 9.57 11.92 -8.36
C LEU A 11 9.19 10.75 -7.44
N THR A 12 9.36 10.94 -6.13
CA THR A 12 9.16 9.88 -5.13
C THR A 12 7.69 9.70 -4.74
N ARG A 13 6.79 10.53 -5.28
CA ARG A 13 5.35 10.56 -4.93
C ARG A 13 5.13 10.52 -3.42
N ILE A 14 5.90 11.35 -2.71
CA ILE A 14 6.07 11.31 -1.25
C ILE A 14 4.76 11.41 -0.46
N SER A 15 3.68 11.92 -1.06
CA SER A 15 2.35 11.97 -0.41
C SER A 15 1.80 10.59 -0.07
N ASN A 16 2.21 9.53 -0.78
CA ASN A 16 1.70 8.18 -0.52
C ASN A 16 2.64 7.37 0.39
N LEU A 17 3.83 7.90 0.72
CA LEU A 17 4.75 7.28 1.69
C LEU A 17 4.07 6.92 3.02
N PRO A 18 3.19 7.75 3.63
CA PRO A 18 2.58 7.41 4.91
C PRO A 18 1.78 6.10 4.87
N THR A 19 1.25 5.74 3.69
CA THR A 19 0.48 4.50 3.49
C THR A 19 1.33 3.25 3.56
N VAL A 20 2.65 3.32 3.29
CA VAL A 20 3.54 2.18 3.47
C VAL A 20 4.12 2.14 4.89
N LEU A 21 4.23 3.28 5.57
CA LEU A 21 4.61 3.32 6.97
C LEU A 21 3.53 2.65 7.84
N SER A 22 2.25 2.91 7.57
CA SER A 22 1.15 2.21 8.25
C SER A 22 1.20 0.70 8.03
N SER A 23 1.49 0.26 6.80
CA SER A 23 1.60 -1.17 6.49
C SER A 23 2.80 -1.81 7.19
N ALA A 24 3.91 -1.09 7.33
CA ALA A 24 5.06 -1.54 8.10
C ALA A 24 4.72 -1.71 9.58
N LEU A 25 3.99 -0.76 10.18
CA LEU A 25 3.53 -0.85 11.58
C LEU A 25 2.62 -2.05 11.80
N VAL A 26 1.65 -2.29 10.91
CA VAL A 26 0.81 -3.51 10.98
C VAL A 26 1.68 -4.75 10.83
N GLY A 27 2.62 -4.75 9.89
CA GLY A 27 3.61 -5.81 9.69
C GLY A 27 4.34 -6.23 10.97
N ILE A 28 4.83 -5.24 11.71
CA ILE A 28 5.57 -5.43 12.96
C ILE A 28 4.64 -5.92 14.09
N PHE A 29 3.49 -5.27 14.27
CA PHE A 29 2.65 -5.42 15.47
C PHE A 29 1.41 -6.32 15.29
N MET A 30 1.28 -7.03 14.18
CA MET A 30 0.14 -7.92 13.96
C MET A 30 0.18 -9.19 14.82
N LEU A 31 1.37 -9.66 15.18
CA LEU A 31 1.58 -10.84 16.04
C LEU A 31 2.24 -10.51 17.38
N THR A 32 2.77 -9.30 17.53
CA THR A 32 3.44 -8.85 18.75
C THR A 32 2.60 -7.80 19.48
N PRO A 33 2.50 -7.87 20.82
CA PRO A 33 1.90 -6.79 21.59
C PRO A 33 2.72 -5.50 21.41
N LEU A 34 2.14 -4.35 21.79
CA LEU A 34 2.89 -3.09 21.73
C LEU A 34 4.17 -3.20 22.55
N VAL A 35 5.30 -3.10 21.87
CA VAL A 35 6.60 -3.13 22.51
C VAL A 35 6.92 -1.74 23.05
N THR A 36 7.12 -1.64 24.36
CA THR A 36 7.51 -0.40 25.04
C THR A 36 9.02 -0.31 25.29
N ASP A 37 9.75 -1.40 25.06
CA ASP A 37 11.20 -1.44 25.20
C ASP A 37 11.88 -0.52 24.17
N PRO A 38 12.63 0.51 24.60
CA PRO A 38 13.38 1.39 23.71
C PRO A 38 14.35 0.65 22.78
N VAL A 39 14.95 -0.45 23.23
CA VAL A 39 15.89 -1.25 22.42
C VAL A 39 15.17 -1.86 21.22
N LEU A 40 13.98 -2.40 21.42
CA LEU A 40 13.19 -2.99 20.35
C LEU A 40 12.54 -1.94 19.45
N ILE A 41 12.12 -0.81 20.02
CA ILE A 41 11.60 0.31 19.22
C ILE A 41 12.70 0.86 18.30
N LEU A 42 13.87 1.18 18.85
CA LEU A 42 14.97 1.82 18.10
C LEU A 42 15.77 0.83 17.26
N GLY A 43 15.90 -0.42 17.72
CA GLY A 43 16.70 -1.45 17.08
C GLY A 43 15.94 -2.34 16.10
N VAL A 44 14.61 -2.41 16.19
CA VAL A 44 13.79 -3.29 15.32
C VAL A 44 12.70 -2.49 14.60
N ALA A 45 11.79 -1.86 15.32
CA ALA A 45 10.62 -1.23 14.70
C ALA A 45 10.99 -0.05 13.79
N LEU A 46 11.86 0.85 14.27
CA LEU A 46 12.31 2.01 13.50
C LEU A 46 13.09 1.62 12.23
N PRO A 47 14.11 0.72 12.28
CA PRO A 47 14.78 0.24 11.07
C PRO A 47 13.83 -0.42 10.08
N CYS A 48 12.86 -1.23 10.52
CA CYS A 48 11.85 -1.82 9.63
C CYS A 48 11.01 -0.74 8.91
N VAL A 49 10.50 0.25 9.64
CA VAL A 49 9.72 1.35 9.04
C VAL A 49 10.56 2.16 8.05
N LEU A 50 11.81 2.45 8.38
CA LEU A 50 12.75 3.15 7.49
C LEU A 50 13.13 2.31 6.28
N ALA A 51 13.27 0.99 6.43
CA ALA A 51 13.54 0.08 5.33
C ALA A 51 12.41 0.08 4.31
N ILE A 52 11.16 -0.06 4.77
CA ILE A 52 9.98 0.02 3.90
C ILE A 52 9.87 1.38 3.22
N ALA A 53 10.20 2.48 3.93
CA ALA A 53 10.27 3.80 3.32
C ALA A 53 11.32 3.86 2.20
N CYS A 54 12.51 3.29 2.42
CA CYS A 54 13.56 3.21 1.43
C CYS A 54 13.16 2.37 0.21
N PHE A 55 12.53 1.19 0.42
CA PHE A 55 12.02 0.37 -0.68
C PHE A 55 10.96 1.09 -1.51
N TYR A 56 10.04 1.80 -0.85
CA TYR A 56 9.00 2.58 -1.51
C TYR A 56 9.58 3.72 -2.35
N VAL A 57 10.44 4.54 -1.76
CA VAL A 57 11.06 5.68 -2.44
C VAL A 57 11.98 5.19 -3.56
N GLY A 58 12.80 4.18 -3.28
CA GLY A 58 13.71 3.57 -4.25
C GLY A 58 12.96 2.97 -5.43
N GLY A 59 11.89 2.22 -5.17
CA GLY A 59 11.03 1.64 -6.21
C GLY A 59 10.36 2.70 -7.08
N PHE A 60 9.84 3.79 -6.50
CA PHE A 60 9.25 4.87 -7.30
C PHE A 60 10.26 5.61 -8.18
N VAL A 61 11.48 5.80 -7.68
CA VAL A 61 12.57 6.37 -8.49
C VAL A 61 12.96 5.42 -9.62
N MET A 62 13.06 4.12 -9.34
CA MET A 62 13.45 3.13 -10.34
C MET A 62 12.37 2.94 -11.41
N ASN A 63 11.08 2.99 -11.03
CA ASN A 63 9.95 3.00 -11.95
C ASN A 63 10.09 4.11 -13.01
N ASP A 64 10.30 5.35 -12.58
CA ASP A 64 10.48 6.50 -13.48
C ASP A 64 11.78 6.38 -14.32
N VAL A 65 12.81 5.67 -13.83
CA VAL A 65 14.03 5.35 -14.61
C VAL A 65 13.72 4.35 -15.73
N PHE A 66 12.98 3.27 -15.45
CA PHE A 66 12.59 2.28 -16.47
C PHE A 66 11.59 2.84 -17.49
N ASP A 67 10.80 3.84 -17.10
CA ASP A 67 9.77 4.46 -17.94
C ASP A 67 10.24 5.72 -18.66
N VAL A 68 11.53 6.11 -18.57
CA VAL A 68 11.97 7.41 -19.08
C VAL A 68 11.68 7.61 -20.58
N GLU A 69 11.83 6.58 -21.42
CA GLU A 69 11.52 6.68 -22.85
C GLU A 69 10.03 6.88 -23.11
N ILE A 70 9.18 6.20 -22.34
CA ILE A 70 7.72 6.29 -22.42
C ILE A 70 7.28 7.67 -21.94
N ASP A 71 7.80 8.10 -20.79
CA ASP A 71 7.49 9.38 -20.18
C ASP A 71 7.98 10.58 -20.99
N ARG A 72 9.04 10.44 -21.81
CA ARG A 72 9.43 11.48 -22.78
C ARG A 72 8.33 11.79 -23.78
N ILE A 73 7.54 10.78 -24.17
CA ILE A 73 6.45 10.92 -25.13
C ILE A 73 5.17 11.34 -24.40
N GLU A 74 4.79 10.62 -23.35
CA GLU A 74 3.49 10.78 -22.70
C GLU A 74 3.48 11.94 -21.68
N ARG A 75 4.59 12.17 -20.97
CA ARG A 75 4.65 13.07 -19.80
C ARG A 75 5.96 13.85 -19.75
N PRO A 76 6.29 14.64 -20.80
CA PRO A 76 7.60 15.32 -20.91
C PRO A 76 7.90 16.33 -19.80
N GLY A 77 6.89 16.69 -18.99
CA GLY A 77 7.06 17.56 -17.83
C GLY A 77 7.62 16.85 -16.58
N ARG A 78 7.70 15.52 -16.55
CA ARG A 78 8.22 14.76 -15.39
C ARG A 78 9.71 15.04 -15.14
N PRO A 79 10.20 14.89 -13.89
CA PRO A 79 11.55 15.30 -13.51
C PRO A 79 12.69 14.71 -14.38
N LEU A 80 12.59 13.42 -14.75
CA LEU A 80 13.60 12.73 -15.58
C LEU A 80 13.54 13.17 -17.06
N PRO A 81 12.39 13.06 -17.77
CA PRO A 81 12.29 13.53 -19.16
C PRO A 81 12.61 15.00 -19.33
N SER A 82 12.25 15.84 -18.36
CA SER A 82 12.50 17.28 -18.40
C SER A 82 13.95 17.66 -18.07
N GLY A 83 14.81 16.70 -17.72
CA GLY A 83 16.21 16.93 -17.33
C GLY A 83 16.38 17.64 -15.99
N ARG A 84 15.32 17.77 -15.17
CA ARG A 84 15.38 18.39 -13.83
C ARG A 84 16.17 17.51 -12.85
N ILE A 85 16.17 16.19 -13.09
CA ILE A 85 16.98 15.18 -12.41
C ILE A 85 17.59 14.29 -13.50
N THR A 86 18.89 14.02 -13.41
CA THR A 86 19.57 13.17 -14.42
C THR A 86 19.26 11.69 -14.18
N MET A 87 19.27 10.89 -15.24
CA MET A 87 19.10 9.43 -15.17
C MET A 87 20.12 8.76 -14.24
N LEU A 88 21.38 9.20 -14.29
CA LEU A 88 22.44 8.67 -13.43
C LEU A 88 22.17 8.97 -11.94
N GLN A 89 21.72 10.19 -11.62
CA GLN A 89 21.35 10.54 -10.25
C GLN A 89 20.16 9.72 -9.75
N ALA A 90 19.12 9.58 -10.58
CA ALA A 90 17.94 8.79 -10.25
C ALA A 90 18.29 7.31 -10.06
N GLY A 91 19.02 6.69 -11.00
CA GLY A 91 19.43 5.29 -10.91
C GLY A 91 20.31 5.00 -9.69
N ARG A 92 21.26 5.89 -9.36
CA ARG A 92 22.08 5.77 -8.15
C ARG A 92 21.23 5.91 -6.89
N ALA A 93 20.37 6.91 -6.82
CA ALA A 93 19.50 7.11 -5.66
C ALA A 93 18.55 5.93 -5.44
N GLY A 94 17.90 5.44 -6.50
CA GLY A 94 17.00 4.28 -6.44
C GLY A 94 17.73 3.03 -5.95
N THR A 95 18.88 2.72 -6.55
CA THR A 95 19.69 1.55 -6.16
C THR A 95 20.19 1.63 -4.71
N LEU A 96 20.69 2.80 -4.29
CA LEU A 96 21.17 3.00 -2.92
C LEU A 96 20.04 2.89 -1.90
N LEU A 97 18.85 3.40 -2.21
CA LEU A 97 17.68 3.28 -1.32
C LEU A 97 17.23 1.82 -1.21
N LEU A 98 17.16 1.07 -2.31
CA LEU A 98 16.83 -0.36 -2.27
C LEU A 98 17.88 -1.15 -1.45
N ALA A 99 19.16 -0.86 -1.63
CA ALA A 99 20.22 -1.50 -0.85
C ALA A 99 20.16 -1.11 0.65
N ALA A 100 19.97 0.17 0.96
CA ALA A 100 19.85 0.67 2.33
C ALA A 100 18.66 0.03 3.06
N GLY A 101 17.53 -0.17 2.38
CA GLY A 101 16.40 -0.88 2.95
C GLY A 101 16.76 -2.32 3.33
N GLY A 102 17.49 -3.04 2.48
CA GLY A 102 17.95 -4.40 2.79
C GLY A 102 18.89 -4.45 4.00
N VAL A 103 19.82 -3.50 4.09
CA VAL A 103 20.73 -3.37 5.24
C VAL A 103 19.95 -3.07 6.53
N LEU A 104 18.95 -2.20 6.48
CA LEU A 104 18.12 -1.88 7.64
C LEU A 104 17.29 -3.08 8.13
N ILE A 105 16.77 -3.91 7.22
CA ILE A 105 16.11 -5.18 7.59
C ILE A 105 17.09 -6.14 8.24
N LEU A 106 18.29 -6.29 7.68
CA LEU A 106 19.33 -7.14 8.26
C LEU A 106 19.71 -6.66 9.67
N ILE A 107 19.84 -5.35 9.90
CA ILE A 107 20.12 -4.80 11.24
C ILE A 107 18.98 -5.14 12.21
N ALA A 108 17.72 -4.94 11.81
CA ALA A 108 16.57 -5.26 12.64
C ALA A 108 16.55 -6.75 13.02
N GLU A 109 16.78 -7.62 12.06
CA GLU A 109 16.81 -9.08 12.25
C GLU A 109 17.95 -9.51 13.19
N LEU A 110 19.14 -8.92 13.05
CA LEU A 110 20.25 -9.15 13.96
C LEU A 110 19.95 -8.68 15.38
N VAL A 111 19.29 -7.53 15.56
CA VAL A 111 18.88 -7.07 16.90
C VAL A 111 17.86 -8.04 17.50
N THR A 112 16.85 -8.43 16.73
CA THR A 112 15.84 -9.41 17.17
C THR A 112 16.48 -10.72 17.63
N ALA A 113 17.42 -11.27 16.86
CA ALA A 113 18.09 -12.52 17.18
C ALA A 113 18.94 -12.44 18.46
N ASN A 114 19.44 -11.25 18.82
CA ASN A 114 20.30 -11.02 19.99
C ASN A 114 19.55 -10.57 21.25
N THR A 115 18.24 -10.33 21.17
CA THR A 115 17.42 -9.97 22.35
C THR A 115 16.98 -11.18 23.19
N ASP A 116 17.29 -12.40 22.74
CA ASP A 116 17.04 -13.62 23.50
C ASP A 116 18.06 -13.77 24.65
N MET A 117 17.64 -13.42 25.88
CA MET A 117 18.46 -13.49 27.09
C MET A 117 18.86 -14.93 27.50
N HIS A 118 18.37 -15.97 26.80
CA HIS A 118 18.70 -17.37 27.05
C HIS A 118 19.55 -18.03 25.97
N ARG A 119 19.92 -17.31 24.88
CA ARG A 119 20.87 -17.82 23.89
C ARG A 119 22.30 -17.44 24.26
N THR A 120 23.06 -18.44 24.75
CA THR A 120 24.49 -18.33 25.02
C THR A 120 25.37 -18.53 23.77
N GLU A 121 24.79 -18.91 22.63
CA GLU A 121 25.52 -19.09 21.36
C GLU A 121 24.89 -18.26 20.23
N PHE A 122 25.74 -17.56 19.49
CA PHE A 122 25.36 -16.84 18.28
C PHE A 122 25.08 -17.85 17.16
N SER A 123 23.81 -18.19 16.94
CA SER A 123 23.36 -18.98 15.79
C SER A 123 22.61 -18.08 14.80
N ILE A 124 23.14 -17.93 13.59
CA ILE A 124 22.41 -17.30 12.49
C ILE A 124 21.39 -18.33 12.00
N GLU A 125 20.17 -18.26 12.52
CA GLU A 125 19.03 -18.84 11.82
C GLU A 125 18.87 -18.17 10.44
N PHE A 126 18.22 -18.86 9.50
CA PHE A 126 18.04 -18.32 8.16
C PHE A 126 17.34 -16.94 8.23
N PRO A 127 17.89 -15.87 7.64
CA PRO A 127 17.35 -14.52 7.78
C PRO A 127 16.08 -14.34 6.92
N TYR A 128 14.94 -14.81 7.45
CA TYR A 128 13.64 -14.80 6.79
C TYR A 128 13.18 -13.39 6.43
N GLY A 129 13.46 -12.40 7.28
CA GLY A 129 13.16 -10.98 7.03
C GLY A 129 13.92 -10.47 5.81
N LEU A 130 15.25 -10.64 5.78
CA LEU A 130 16.08 -10.24 4.64
C LEU A 130 15.70 -10.99 3.36
N ALA A 131 15.40 -12.28 3.45
CA ALA A 131 14.96 -13.07 2.30
C ALA A 131 13.65 -12.52 1.70
N ALA A 132 12.66 -12.21 2.55
CA ALA A 132 11.41 -11.58 2.12
C ALA A 132 11.62 -10.19 1.52
N ALA A 133 12.53 -9.38 2.10
CA ALA A 133 12.94 -8.10 1.55
C ALA A 133 13.57 -8.24 0.16
N GLY A 134 14.41 -9.27 -0.05
CA GLY A 134 14.98 -9.60 -1.35
C GLY A 134 13.91 -9.94 -2.39
N VAL A 135 12.90 -10.73 -2.02
CA VAL A 135 11.75 -11.03 -2.87
C VAL A 135 10.93 -9.77 -3.18
N LEU A 136 10.73 -8.89 -2.20
CA LEU A 136 10.06 -7.60 -2.40
C LEU A 136 10.81 -6.73 -3.40
N VAL A 137 12.13 -6.56 -3.24
CA VAL A 137 12.97 -5.78 -4.16
C VAL A 137 12.94 -6.39 -5.57
N ALA A 138 13.06 -7.71 -5.69
CA ALA A 138 12.95 -8.39 -6.98
C ALA A 138 11.59 -8.14 -7.63
N LEU A 139 10.49 -8.21 -6.88
CA LEU A 139 9.14 -7.99 -7.40
C LEU A 139 8.92 -6.54 -7.83
N ILE A 140 9.45 -5.56 -7.08
CA ILE A 140 9.45 -4.14 -7.46
C ILE A 140 10.13 -3.97 -8.83
N LEU A 141 11.36 -4.48 -8.98
CA LEU A 141 12.13 -4.34 -10.22
C LEU A 141 11.49 -5.09 -11.40
N LEU A 142 10.92 -6.28 -11.15
CA LEU A 142 10.18 -7.05 -12.15
C LEU A 142 8.93 -6.30 -12.62
N TYR A 143 8.18 -5.71 -11.69
CA TYR A 143 7.04 -4.86 -12.02
C TYR A 143 7.50 -3.67 -12.88
N ASP A 144 8.49 -2.90 -12.41
CA ASP A 144 8.96 -1.70 -13.14
C ASP A 144 9.38 -2.06 -14.56
N ARG A 145 10.12 -3.16 -14.74
CA ARG A 145 10.60 -3.60 -16.05
C ARG A 145 9.51 -4.09 -16.99
N PHE A 146 8.49 -4.77 -16.48
CA PHE A 146 7.55 -5.53 -17.32
C PHE A 146 6.10 -5.06 -17.28
N HIS A 147 5.74 -4.10 -16.44
CA HIS A 147 4.34 -3.70 -16.26
C HIS A 147 3.66 -3.28 -17.57
N THR A 148 4.39 -2.71 -18.52
CA THR A 148 3.87 -2.32 -19.85
C THR A 148 3.44 -3.52 -20.71
N ARG A 149 3.99 -4.72 -20.49
CA ARG A 149 3.73 -5.92 -21.31
C ARG A 149 2.33 -6.51 -21.14
N GLY A 150 1.64 -6.23 -20.05
CA GLY A 150 0.30 -6.78 -19.84
C GLY A 150 -0.39 -6.26 -18.59
N ALA A 151 -1.72 -6.23 -18.62
CA ALA A 151 -2.55 -5.74 -17.52
C ALA A 151 -2.41 -6.59 -16.24
N GLY A 152 -1.96 -7.85 -16.34
CA GLY A 152 -1.78 -8.76 -15.20
C GLY A 152 -0.71 -8.32 -14.20
N TRP A 153 0.25 -7.48 -14.62
CA TRP A 153 1.30 -6.97 -13.73
C TRP A 153 0.78 -6.10 -12.57
N VAL A 154 -0.48 -5.68 -12.58
CA VAL A 154 -1.13 -5.08 -11.39
C VAL A 154 -1.15 -6.02 -10.19
N LEU A 155 -1.10 -7.34 -10.42
CA LEU A 155 -0.95 -8.34 -9.35
C LEU A 155 0.43 -8.25 -8.70
N ALA A 156 1.50 -7.95 -9.46
CA ALA A 156 2.81 -7.72 -8.87
C ALA A 156 2.81 -6.49 -7.97
N MET A 157 2.10 -5.41 -8.35
CA MET A 157 1.94 -4.23 -7.49
C MET A 157 1.16 -4.53 -6.20
N GLY A 158 0.11 -5.35 -6.29
CA GLY A 158 -0.55 -5.91 -5.10
C GLY A 158 0.39 -6.79 -4.27
N GLY A 159 1.23 -7.58 -4.94
CA GLY A 159 2.25 -8.45 -4.35
C GLY A 159 3.25 -7.67 -3.51
N CYS A 160 3.75 -6.55 -4.04
CA CYS A 160 4.62 -5.64 -3.28
C CYS A 160 3.95 -5.18 -1.99
N ARG A 161 2.64 -4.86 -2.02
CA ARG A 161 1.91 -4.47 -0.81
C ARG A 161 1.84 -5.62 0.21
N GLY A 162 1.48 -6.82 -0.23
CA GLY A 162 1.46 -7.99 0.65
C GLY A 162 2.82 -8.29 1.28
N LEU A 163 3.88 -8.19 0.47
CA LEU A 163 5.25 -8.43 0.91
C LEU A 163 5.78 -7.39 1.91
N VAL A 164 5.25 -6.15 1.93
CA VAL A 164 5.59 -5.18 2.99
C VAL A 164 5.19 -5.72 4.36
N TYR A 165 3.97 -6.24 4.50
CA TYR A 165 3.52 -6.84 5.77
C TYR A 165 4.36 -8.08 6.12
N ILE A 166 4.60 -8.96 5.15
CA ILE A 166 5.35 -10.21 5.35
C ILE A 166 6.81 -9.92 5.75
N THR A 167 7.47 -8.97 5.09
CA THR A 167 8.87 -8.61 5.38
C THR A 167 9.01 -8.16 6.83
N CYS A 168 8.17 -7.20 7.26
CA CYS A 168 8.18 -6.73 8.63
C CYS A 168 7.82 -7.83 9.63
N LEU A 169 6.83 -8.66 9.31
CA LEU A 169 6.41 -9.78 10.15
C LEU A 169 7.56 -10.76 10.40
N LEU A 170 8.19 -11.26 9.33
CA LEU A 170 9.29 -12.23 9.40
C LEU A 170 10.57 -11.64 10.03
N THR A 171 10.72 -10.32 10.02
CA THR A 171 11.85 -9.66 10.71
C THR A 171 11.70 -9.69 12.25
N VAL A 172 10.46 -9.81 12.76
CA VAL A 172 10.16 -9.76 14.21
C VAL A 172 9.69 -11.08 14.78
N THR A 173 9.62 -12.15 13.97
CA THR A 173 9.05 -13.43 14.39
C THR A 173 9.81 -14.13 15.50
N ASP A 174 11.13 -13.94 15.59
CA ASP A 174 11.94 -14.56 16.66
C ASP A 174 11.64 -13.96 18.05
N GLN A 175 10.93 -12.82 18.13
CA GLN A 175 10.41 -12.29 19.41
C GLN A 175 9.27 -13.14 19.98
N LEU A 176 8.69 -14.05 19.19
CA LEU A 176 7.59 -14.91 19.60
C LEU A 176 8.14 -16.18 20.27
N GLN A 177 8.87 -16.03 21.38
CA GLN A 177 9.60 -17.12 22.05
C GLN A 177 8.74 -18.28 22.61
N ASP A 178 7.41 -18.14 22.67
CA ASP A 178 6.48 -19.20 23.12
C ASP A 178 5.90 -20.04 21.97
N ILE A 179 6.50 -19.96 20.77
CA ILE A 179 6.02 -20.67 19.59
C ILE A 179 7.12 -21.62 19.13
N GLU A 180 6.97 -22.92 19.41
CA GLU A 180 7.83 -23.96 18.82
C GLU A 180 8.06 -23.70 17.32
N PRO A 181 9.28 -23.96 16.79
CA PRO A 181 9.65 -23.71 15.40
C PRO A 181 9.00 -24.74 14.46
N HIS A 182 7.68 -24.75 14.41
CA HIS A 182 6.96 -25.12 13.21
C HIS A 182 6.93 -23.86 12.34
N PRO A 183 7.12 -23.92 11.00
CA PRO A 183 7.03 -22.72 10.16
C PRO A 183 5.73 -22.00 10.52
N LEU A 184 5.81 -20.72 10.95
CA LEU A 184 4.67 -19.93 11.46
C LEU A 184 3.41 -20.11 10.61
N ILE A 185 3.62 -20.22 9.30
CA ILE A 185 2.65 -20.58 8.28
C ILE A 185 1.81 -21.81 8.69
N MET A 186 2.41 -22.95 9.04
CA MET A 186 1.70 -24.16 9.48
C MET A 186 0.93 -23.99 10.80
N LYS A 187 1.41 -23.19 11.76
CA LYS A 187 0.69 -22.94 13.03
C LYS A 187 -0.55 -22.06 12.81
N TYR A 188 -0.45 -21.06 11.94
CA TYR A 188 -1.55 -20.14 11.63
C TYR A 188 -2.48 -20.65 10.50
N LEU A 189 -2.07 -21.64 9.70
CA LEU A 189 -2.96 -22.37 8.78
C LEU A 189 -3.77 -23.50 9.45
N LYS A 190 -3.40 -23.91 10.67
CA LYS A 190 -4.18 -24.90 11.44
C LYS A 190 -5.50 -24.28 11.92
N TRP A 191 -6.59 -25.02 11.75
CA TRP A 191 -7.88 -24.67 12.35
C TRP A 191 -7.80 -24.75 13.89
N PRO A 192 -8.41 -23.82 14.65
CA PRO A 192 -9.16 -22.62 14.23
C PRO A 192 -8.29 -21.34 14.11
N ASN A 193 -6.97 -21.43 14.28
CA ASN A 193 -6.06 -20.28 14.33
C ASN A 193 -6.07 -19.40 13.06
N ILE A 194 -6.38 -20.02 11.91
CA ILE A 194 -6.58 -19.33 10.63
C ILE A 194 -7.72 -18.29 10.67
N ILE A 195 -8.68 -18.46 11.60
CA ILE A 195 -9.80 -17.56 11.84
C ILE A 195 -9.50 -16.61 13.00
N SER A 196 -8.86 -17.06 14.08
CA SER A 196 -8.63 -16.22 15.27
C SER A 196 -7.49 -15.21 15.13
N LEU A 197 -6.49 -15.47 14.27
CA LEU A 197 -5.45 -14.51 13.90
C LEU A 197 -5.50 -14.22 12.39
N PRO A 198 -6.20 -13.16 11.93
CA PRO A 198 -6.39 -12.88 10.51
C PRO A 198 -5.18 -12.21 9.87
N VAL A 199 -3.98 -12.70 10.16
CA VAL A 199 -2.76 -12.25 9.50
C VAL A 199 -2.86 -12.54 8.00
N ILE A 200 -3.07 -13.80 7.63
CA ILE A 200 -3.13 -14.22 6.23
C ILE A 200 -4.35 -13.64 5.51
N PRO A 201 -5.59 -13.73 6.03
CA PRO A 201 -6.75 -13.10 5.41
C PRO A 201 -6.57 -11.60 5.18
N PHE A 202 -6.01 -10.86 6.14
CA PHE A 202 -5.79 -9.42 5.98
C PHE A 202 -4.73 -9.13 4.90
N ILE A 203 -3.58 -9.80 4.92
CA ILE A 203 -2.52 -9.61 3.92
C ILE A 203 -3.03 -9.94 2.51
N VAL A 204 -3.74 -11.05 2.33
CA VAL A 204 -4.32 -11.45 1.04
C VAL A 204 -5.38 -10.45 0.58
N SER A 205 -6.23 -9.97 1.50
CA SER A 205 -7.22 -8.95 1.17
C SER A 205 -6.57 -7.64 0.74
N MET A 206 -5.47 -7.22 1.37
CA MET A 206 -4.70 -6.02 1.03
C MET A 206 -3.97 -6.16 -0.31
N PHE A 207 -3.43 -7.34 -0.60
CA PHE A 207 -2.88 -7.69 -1.91
C PHE A 207 -3.94 -7.48 -3.01
N LEU A 208 -5.12 -8.07 -2.84
CA LEU A 208 -6.22 -7.96 -3.81
C LEU A 208 -6.74 -6.54 -3.91
N TYR A 209 -6.87 -5.83 -2.78
CA TYR A 209 -7.28 -4.44 -2.72
C TYR A 209 -6.40 -3.54 -3.60
N VAL A 210 -5.08 -3.62 -3.43
CA VAL A 210 -4.13 -2.83 -4.22
C VAL A 210 -4.16 -3.24 -5.69
N ALA A 211 -4.21 -4.54 -5.99
CA ALA A 211 -4.33 -5.00 -7.37
C ALA A 211 -5.60 -4.48 -8.05
N CYS A 212 -6.73 -4.48 -7.35
CA CYS A 212 -8.02 -4.05 -7.87
C CYS A 212 -8.06 -2.55 -8.20
N PHE A 213 -7.71 -1.67 -7.25
CA PHE A 213 -7.72 -0.24 -7.56
C PHE A 213 -6.62 0.15 -8.55
N SER A 214 -5.47 -0.55 -8.56
CA SER A 214 -4.42 -0.36 -9.57
C SER A 214 -4.89 -0.81 -10.95
N ARG A 215 -5.72 -1.86 -11.04
CA ARG A 215 -6.36 -2.30 -12.28
C ARG A 215 -7.37 -1.29 -12.79
N ILE A 216 -8.15 -0.67 -11.91
CA ILE A 216 -9.06 0.45 -12.25
C ILE A 216 -8.24 1.63 -12.75
N ALA A 217 -7.21 2.05 -12.01
CA ALA A 217 -6.31 3.12 -12.41
C ALA A 217 -5.72 2.89 -13.79
N ARG A 218 -5.23 1.67 -14.04
CA ARG A 218 -4.70 1.29 -15.34
C ARG A 218 -5.77 1.19 -16.42
N GLY A 219 -6.96 0.69 -16.13
CA GLY A 219 -8.03 0.49 -17.10
C GLY A 219 -8.63 1.77 -17.65
N GLU A 220 -8.59 2.84 -16.86
CA GLU A 220 -9.09 4.16 -17.25
C GLU A 220 -7.98 5.07 -17.80
N VAL A 221 -6.71 4.78 -17.47
CA VAL A 221 -5.54 5.43 -18.09
C VAL A 221 -5.09 4.69 -19.35
N ALA A 222 -5.50 3.43 -19.54
CA ALA A 222 -5.33 2.68 -20.78
C ALA A 222 -6.22 3.30 -21.86
N GLN A 223 -5.72 4.40 -22.40
CA GLN A 223 -6.06 4.92 -23.70
C GLN A 223 -5.80 3.82 -24.71
N ARG A 224 -6.88 3.15 -24.98
CA ARG A 224 -7.37 3.38 -26.31
C ARG A 224 -8.84 3.91 -26.04
N GLY A 225 -9.48 4.78 -26.85
CA GLY A 225 -10.91 5.13 -26.69
C GLY A 225 -11.84 5.47 -27.88
N ASP A 226 -12.37 6.69 -27.79
CA ASP A 226 -13.71 7.12 -28.19
C ASP A 226 -13.76 8.46 -28.96
N GLY A 227 -12.63 8.94 -29.48
CA GLY A 227 -12.58 10.21 -30.21
C GLY A 227 -12.93 11.46 -29.39
N SER A 228 -13.07 11.34 -28.06
CA SER A 228 -13.08 12.47 -27.13
C SER A 228 -11.66 12.89 -26.79
N LEU A 229 -11.54 14.11 -26.28
CA LEU A 229 -10.38 14.89 -26.58
C LEU A 229 -9.74 15.53 -25.38
N TYR A 230 -8.48 15.22 -25.14
CA TYR A 230 -7.82 15.58 -23.90
C TYR A 230 -6.69 16.56 -24.19
N CYS A 231 -6.52 17.54 -23.31
CA CYS A 231 -5.29 18.28 -23.25
C CYS A 231 -4.20 17.26 -22.95
N TYR A 232 -3.39 16.96 -23.96
CA TYR A 232 -2.24 16.05 -23.88
C TYR A 232 -1.29 16.35 -22.70
N ARG A 233 -1.40 17.55 -22.12
CA ARG A 233 -0.41 18.06 -21.17
C ARG A 233 -0.83 18.05 -19.70
N CYS A 234 -2.11 18.23 -19.41
CA CYS A 234 -2.59 18.20 -18.02
C CYS A 234 -3.65 17.12 -17.78
N GLY A 235 -4.01 16.36 -18.82
CA GLY A 235 -5.05 15.33 -18.74
C GLY A 235 -6.46 15.91 -18.59
N ALA A 236 -6.62 17.24 -18.67
CA ALA A 236 -7.92 17.89 -18.65
C ALA A 236 -8.67 17.57 -19.94
N SER A 237 -9.95 17.21 -19.84
CA SER A 237 -10.81 17.11 -21.01
C SER A 237 -10.89 18.48 -21.72
N THR A 238 -10.89 18.46 -23.05
CA THR A 238 -10.87 19.63 -23.93
C THR A 238 -11.91 19.50 -25.03
N LYS A 239 -12.53 20.62 -25.44
CA LYS A 239 -13.48 20.65 -26.55
C LYS A 239 -12.74 20.87 -27.88
N ARG A 240 -13.30 20.33 -28.96
CA ARG A 240 -12.72 20.39 -30.32
C ARG A 240 -12.50 21.80 -30.87
N GLU A 241 -13.23 22.78 -30.33
CA GLU A 241 -13.30 24.16 -30.83
C GLU A 241 -12.38 25.16 -30.10
N THR A 242 -11.73 24.76 -29.00
CA THR A 242 -10.89 25.68 -28.22
C THR A 242 -9.43 25.65 -28.67
N GLN A 243 -8.88 26.80 -29.06
CA GLN A 243 -7.46 26.91 -29.42
C GLN A 243 -6.52 26.72 -28.22
N ASN A 244 -6.95 27.00 -26.98
CA ASN A 244 -6.12 26.89 -25.77
C ASN A 244 -6.79 26.05 -24.67
N CYS A 245 -5.99 25.30 -23.91
CA CYS A 245 -6.40 24.52 -22.76
C CYS A 245 -6.90 25.42 -21.62
N GLY A 246 -8.12 25.21 -21.13
CA GLY A 246 -8.69 26.03 -20.05
C GLY A 246 -7.95 25.96 -18.71
N GLN A 247 -7.19 24.88 -18.46
CA GLN A 247 -6.55 24.66 -17.16
C GLN A 247 -5.08 25.11 -17.10
N CYS A 248 -4.31 24.93 -18.18
CA CYS A 248 -2.93 25.43 -18.28
C CYS A 248 -2.75 26.63 -19.22
N LYS A 249 -3.84 27.12 -19.83
CA LYS A 249 -3.95 28.28 -20.74
C LYS A 249 -3.12 28.25 -22.03
N ARG A 250 -2.58 27.09 -22.43
CA ARG A 250 -1.73 26.93 -23.63
C ARG A 250 -2.43 26.31 -24.84
N PRO A 251 -1.95 26.53 -26.08
CA PRO A 251 -2.61 26.04 -27.27
C PRO A 251 -2.73 24.52 -27.40
N LEU A 252 -3.91 24.06 -27.85
CA LEU A 252 -4.30 22.69 -28.16
C LEU A 252 -4.05 22.43 -29.66
N LYS A 253 -3.42 21.29 -30.00
CA LYS A 253 -3.07 20.93 -31.39
C LYS A 253 -4.17 20.05 -32.00
N SER A 254 -4.80 20.52 -33.09
CA SER A 254 -5.91 19.91 -33.87
C SER A 254 -5.71 18.45 -34.27
N GLU A 255 -4.48 17.99 -34.47
CA GLU A 255 -4.15 16.63 -34.93
C GLU A 255 -4.19 15.56 -33.81
N VAL A 256 -4.00 15.93 -32.54
CA VAL A 256 -4.02 15.01 -31.37
C VAL A 256 -5.46 14.69 -30.92
N LEU A 257 -6.40 15.39 -31.53
CA LEU A 257 -7.81 15.52 -31.17
C LEU A 257 -8.74 14.44 -31.81
N ALA A 258 -8.17 13.44 -32.51
CA ALA A 258 -8.95 12.40 -33.19
C ALA A 258 -8.54 10.94 -32.89
N LEU A 259 -7.51 10.69 -32.08
CA LEU A 259 -6.76 9.41 -32.06
C LEU A 259 -6.95 8.48 -30.84
N SER A 260 -7.88 8.77 -29.91
CA SER A 260 -8.19 7.86 -28.79
C SER A 260 -9.03 6.67 -29.29
N THR A 261 -8.51 5.43 -29.37
CA THR A 261 -9.17 4.21 -29.98
C THR A 261 -9.15 2.79 -29.23
N SER A 262 -9.90 2.50 -28.12
CA SER A 262 -9.97 1.22 -27.31
C SER A 262 -11.39 0.97 -26.89
N PRO A 263 -11.73 -0.33 -26.75
CA PRO A 263 -12.75 -0.74 -25.81
C PRO A 263 -12.41 -0.43 -24.32
N PRO A 264 -13.38 0.09 -23.54
CA PRO A 264 -13.27 0.23 -22.09
C PRO A 264 -13.12 -1.13 -21.38
N MET A 265 -12.63 -1.11 -20.13
CA MET A 265 -12.56 -2.32 -19.29
C MET A 265 -13.91 -3.07 -19.28
N PRO A 266 -13.93 -4.41 -19.45
CA PRO A 266 -15.16 -5.18 -19.40
C PRO A 266 -15.95 -4.90 -18.11
N ARG A 267 -17.26 -4.68 -18.24
CA ARG A 267 -18.13 -4.31 -17.09
C ARG A 267 -18.02 -5.29 -15.92
N ALA A 268 -17.95 -6.60 -16.22
CA ALA A 268 -17.78 -7.63 -15.21
C ALA A 268 -16.46 -7.46 -14.42
N LEU A 269 -15.35 -7.23 -15.13
CA LEU A 269 -14.04 -7.00 -14.51
C LEU A 269 -14.01 -5.71 -13.69
N ARG A 270 -14.66 -4.65 -14.17
CA ARG A 270 -14.78 -3.39 -13.43
C ARG A 270 -15.55 -3.57 -12.11
N ASN A 271 -16.70 -4.26 -12.17
CA ASN A 271 -17.50 -4.55 -10.98
C ASN A 271 -16.73 -5.44 -10.00
N LEU A 272 -16.00 -6.43 -10.50
CA LEU A 272 -15.11 -7.27 -9.69
C LEU A 272 -14.03 -6.43 -9.00
N CYS A 273 -13.38 -5.51 -9.71
CA CYS A 273 -12.37 -4.64 -9.11
C CYS A 273 -12.97 -3.70 -8.06
N LEU A 274 -14.16 -3.13 -8.31
CA LEU A 274 -14.85 -2.31 -7.32
C LEU A 274 -15.22 -3.11 -6.06
N ALA A 275 -15.73 -4.33 -6.21
CA ALA A 275 -15.98 -5.23 -5.09
C ALA A 275 -14.69 -5.55 -4.33
N GLY A 276 -13.58 -5.79 -5.04
CA GLY A 276 -12.26 -5.99 -4.45
C GLY A 276 -11.77 -4.80 -3.61
N THR A 277 -12.22 -3.57 -3.89
CA THR A 277 -11.88 -2.41 -3.04
C THR A 277 -12.54 -2.45 -1.65
N LEU A 278 -13.56 -3.29 -1.44
CA LEU A 278 -14.21 -3.48 -0.14
C LEU A 278 -13.71 -4.72 0.60
N LEU A 279 -12.87 -5.54 -0.04
CA LEU A 279 -12.48 -6.85 0.47
C LEU A 279 -11.76 -6.81 1.83
N PRO A 280 -10.79 -5.90 2.09
CA PRO A 280 -10.14 -5.86 3.40
C PRO A 280 -11.07 -5.55 4.55
N LEU A 281 -12.02 -4.62 4.32
CA LEU A 281 -13.02 -4.25 5.31
C LEU A 281 -13.98 -5.42 5.58
N ALA A 282 -14.47 -6.05 4.51
CA ALA A 282 -15.34 -7.22 4.63
C ALA A 282 -14.65 -8.38 5.35
N ALA A 283 -13.38 -8.65 5.03
CA ALA A 283 -12.59 -9.70 5.65
C ALA A 283 -12.39 -9.44 7.16
N LEU A 284 -12.03 -8.21 7.54
CA LEU A 284 -11.88 -7.80 8.95
C LEU A 284 -13.17 -7.97 9.74
N VAL A 285 -14.28 -7.45 9.22
CA VAL A 285 -15.59 -7.57 9.87
C VAL A 285 -15.97 -9.03 10.01
N LEU A 286 -15.90 -9.81 8.93
CA LEU A 286 -16.30 -11.21 8.93
C LEU A 286 -15.52 -12.03 9.96
N VAL A 287 -14.19 -11.86 10.02
CA VAL A 287 -13.35 -12.56 10.99
C VAL A 287 -13.76 -12.22 12.43
N LYS A 288 -13.94 -10.92 12.74
CA LYS A 288 -14.32 -10.49 14.09
C LYS A 288 -15.73 -10.93 14.47
N LEU A 289 -16.68 -10.91 13.53
CA LEU A 289 -18.04 -11.43 13.76
C LEU A 289 -18.02 -12.93 14.06
N ILE A 290 -17.29 -13.72 13.26
CA ILE A 290 -17.15 -15.17 13.47
C ILE A 290 -16.48 -15.44 14.82
N GLY A 291 -15.38 -14.76 15.14
CA GLY A 291 -14.68 -14.90 16.41
C GLY A 291 -15.57 -14.55 17.61
N GLY A 292 -16.31 -13.45 17.53
CA GLY A 292 -17.27 -13.04 18.56
C GLY A 292 -18.42 -14.04 18.73
N PHE A 293 -18.94 -14.61 17.65
CA PHE A 293 -19.98 -15.63 17.71
C PHE A 293 -19.48 -16.93 18.35
N ILE A 294 -18.26 -17.38 17.99
CA ILE A 294 -17.62 -18.55 18.63
C ILE A 294 -17.42 -18.27 20.12
N ALA A 295 -16.95 -17.07 20.50
CA ALA A 295 -16.78 -16.70 21.90
C ALA A 295 -18.11 -16.74 22.66
N LEU A 296 -19.19 -16.16 22.12
CA LEU A 296 -20.53 -16.22 22.72
C LEU A 296 -21.02 -17.66 22.90
N SER A 297 -20.74 -18.56 21.95
CA SER A 297 -21.17 -19.96 22.02
C SER A 297 -20.48 -20.77 23.12
N ARG A 298 -19.38 -20.27 23.70
CA ARG A 298 -18.57 -20.96 24.71
C ARG A 298 -18.71 -20.37 26.12
N ILE A 299 -19.46 -19.28 26.27
CA ILE A 299 -19.57 -18.56 27.54
C ILE A 299 -20.83 -19.00 28.28
N GLU A 300 -20.65 -19.45 29.53
CA GLU A 300 -21.76 -19.84 30.43
C GLU A 300 -22.22 -18.69 31.36
N ASP A 301 -21.43 -17.63 31.51
CA ASP A 301 -21.68 -16.52 32.44
C ASP A 301 -22.10 -15.20 31.74
N LEU A 302 -23.05 -14.50 32.36
CA LEU A 302 -23.67 -13.27 31.88
C LEU A 302 -22.65 -12.11 31.73
N GLN A 303 -21.68 -11.99 32.64
CA GLN A 303 -20.71 -10.88 32.62
C GLN A 303 -19.78 -10.96 31.39
N HIS A 304 -19.27 -12.15 31.08
CA HIS A 304 -18.44 -12.40 29.91
C HIS A 304 -19.24 -12.23 28.60
N SER A 305 -20.52 -12.59 28.61
CA SER A 305 -21.41 -12.38 27.46
C SER A 305 -21.62 -10.89 27.12
N ALA A 306 -21.65 -10.01 28.12
CA ALA A 306 -21.78 -8.58 27.94
C ALA A 306 -20.50 -7.96 27.34
N LEU A 307 -19.33 -8.41 27.77
CA LEU A 307 -18.04 -7.96 27.23
C LEU A 307 -17.91 -8.30 25.74
N VAL A 308 -18.23 -9.54 25.34
CA VAL A 308 -18.18 -9.96 23.93
C VAL A 308 -19.20 -9.20 23.08
N ARG A 309 -20.38 -8.91 23.62
CA ARG A 309 -21.40 -8.12 22.91
C ARG A 309 -20.93 -6.68 22.67
N ASN A 310 -20.28 -6.07 23.66
CA ASN A 310 -19.69 -4.74 23.52
C ASN A 310 -18.59 -4.72 22.47
N ASP A 311 -17.71 -5.73 22.45
CA ASP A 311 -16.66 -5.86 21.44
C ASP A 311 -17.24 -5.98 20.02
N LEU A 312 -18.32 -6.77 19.87
CA LEU A 312 -19.04 -6.90 18.60
C LEU A 312 -19.63 -5.56 18.13
N MET A 313 -20.20 -4.77 19.05
CA MET A 313 -20.71 -3.43 18.73
C MET A 313 -19.59 -2.48 18.30
N VAL A 314 -18.44 -2.53 18.97
CA VAL A 314 -17.25 -1.75 18.59
C VAL A 314 -16.78 -2.11 17.17
N VAL A 315 -16.75 -3.41 16.83
CA VAL A 315 -16.42 -3.88 15.48
C VAL A 315 -17.39 -3.30 14.44
N LEU A 316 -18.70 -3.39 14.70
CA LEU A 316 -19.73 -2.90 13.78
C LEU A 316 -19.65 -1.39 13.56
N ILE A 317 -19.54 -0.61 14.64
CA ILE A 317 -19.52 0.86 14.59
C ILE A 317 -18.25 1.34 13.88
N SER A 318 -17.07 0.85 14.30
CA SER A 318 -15.79 1.27 13.70
C SER A 318 -15.72 0.91 12.22
N SER A 319 -16.20 -0.28 11.83
CA SER A 319 -16.23 -0.72 10.43
C SER A 319 -17.25 0.05 9.60
N ALA A 320 -18.39 0.46 10.18
CA ALA A 320 -19.36 1.31 9.51
C ALA A 320 -18.77 2.70 9.21
N VAL A 321 -18.04 3.29 10.17
CA VAL A 321 -17.34 4.58 9.96
C VAL A 321 -16.34 4.48 8.82
N VAL A 322 -15.52 3.42 8.80
CA VAL A 322 -14.55 3.20 7.71
C VAL A 322 -15.25 2.94 6.38
N SER A 323 -16.38 2.21 6.38
CA SER A 323 -17.16 1.92 5.16
C SER A 323 -17.59 3.19 4.41
N ILE A 324 -17.92 4.27 5.14
CA ILE A 324 -18.31 5.55 4.54
C ILE A 324 -17.24 6.05 3.57
N TRP A 325 -15.95 5.96 3.95
CA TRP A 325 -14.85 6.42 3.09
C TRP A 325 -14.77 5.63 1.78
N PHE A 326 -14.88 4.30 1.84
CA PHE A 326 -14.81 3.45 0.65
C PHE A 326 -16.04 3.58 -0.24
N LEU A 327 -17.23 3.72 0.34
CA LEU A 327 -18.44 4.01 -0.41
C LEU A 327 -18.37 5.39 -1.07
N MET A 328 -17.79 6.39 -0.41
CA MET A 328 -17.53 7.70 -1.03
C MET A 328 -16.53 7.60 -2.20
N ALA A 329 -15.48 6.78 -2.08
CA ALA A 329 -14.52 6.54 -3.16
C ALA A 329 -15.19 5.85 -4.36
N ILE A 330 -15.98 4.79 -4.12
CA ILE A 330 -16.75 4.09 -5.15
C ILE A 330 -17.75 5.04 -5.81
N ARG A 331 -18.51 5.82 -5.02
CA ARG A 331 -19.45 6.82 -5.54
C ARG A 331 -18.72 7.83 -6.42
N ALA A 332 -17.59 8.36 -5.98
CA ALA A 332 -16.79 9.31 -6.76
C ALA A 332 -16.37 8.73 -8.11
N TYR A 333 -15.95 7.46 -8.14
CA TYR A 333 -15.63 6.75 -9.38
C TYR A 333 -16.86 6.55 -10.28
N VAL A 334 -17.95 6.01 -9.74
CA VAL A 334 -19.17 5.72 -10.52
C VAL A 334 -19.78 7.00 -11.08
N THR A 335 -19.72 8.12 -10.35
CA THR A 335 -20.22 9.42 -10.84
C THR A 335 -19.41 10.00 -11.99
N ASN A 336 -18.09 9.75 -12.04
CA ASN A 336 -17.22 10.27 -13.10
C ASN A 336 -16.05 9.31 -13.36
N PRO A 337 -16.27 8.21 -14.11
CA PRO A 337 -15.25 7.19 -14.33
C PRO A 337 -14.06 7.71 -15.14
N LEU A 338 -14.27 8.72 -15.98
CA LEU A 338 -13.24 9.36 -16.81
C LEU A 338 -12.29 10.26 -16.02
N ALA A 339 -12.58 10.56 -14.75
CA ALA A 339 -11.71 11.33 -13.86
C ALA A 339 -11.28 10.51 -12.64
N PRO A 340 -10.55 9.37 -12.83
CA PRO A 340 -10.33 8.39 -11.77
C PRO A 340 -9.31 8.86 -10.72
N ARG A 341 -8.63 10.00 -10.91
CA ARG A 341 -7.59 10.49 -10.01
C ARG A 341 -8.06 10.60 -8.56
N LYS A 342 -9.22 11.24 -8.33
CA LYS A 342 -9.77 11.44 -6.99
C LYS A 342 -10.11 10.11 -6.30
N PRO A 343 -10.90 9.20 -6.89
CA PRO A 343 -11.19 7.92 -6.24
C PRO A 343 -9.94 7.06 -6.02
N ILE A 344 -8.96 7.07 -6.94
CA ILE A 344 -7.67 6.40 -6.74
C ILE A 344 -6.93 6.94 -5.52
N GLN A 345 -6.84 8.26 -5.37
CA GLN A 345 -6.22 8.88 -4.20
C GLN A 345 -6.94 8.52 -2.90
N MET A 346 -8.27 8.45 -2.92
CA MET A 346 -9.06 8.01 -1.77
C MET A 346 -8.77 6.56 -1.41
N TRP A 347 -8.63 5.67 -2.39
CA TRP A 347 -8.24 4.28 -2.14
C TRP A 347 -6.80 4.15 -1.63
N ILE A 348 -5.84 4.90 -2.20
CA ILE A 348 -4.47 4.93 -1.69
C ILE A 348 -4.45 5.38 -0.22
N ALA A 349 -5.14 6.47 0.12
CA ALA A 349 -5.26 6.91 1.51
C ALA A 349 -5.96 5.85 2.38
N GLY A 350 -6.98 5.18 1.84
CA GLY A 350 -7.74 4.12 2.51
C GLY A 350 -6.90 2.97 3.05
N ILE A 351 -5.68 2.75 2.53
CA ILE A 351 -4.73 1.76 3.06
C ILE A 351 -4.39 2.06 4.52
N ALA A 352 -3.99 3.30 4.85
CA ALA A 352 -3.66 3.69 6.22
C ALA A 352 -4.90 3.66 7.14
N LEU A 353 -6.09 3.93 6.59
CA LEU A 353 -7.34 3.83 7.33
C LEU A 353 -7.67 2.37 7.71
N LEU A 354 -7.48 1.43 6.78
CA LEU A 354 -7.67 0.00 7.01
C LEU A 354 -6.60 -0.58 7.93
N ASP A 355 -5.34 -0.16 7.79
CA ASP A 355 -4.24 -0.52 8.69
C ASP A 355 -4.55 -0.06 10.13
N GLY A 356 -5.06 1.17 10.29
CA GLY A 356 -5.50 1.71 11.57
C GLY A 356 -6.71 0.97 12.16
N LEU A 357 -7.68 0.58 11.32
CA LEU A 357 -8.81 -0.24 11.75
C LEU A 357 -8.34 -1.63 12.21
N TYR A 358 -7.45 -2.27 11.46
CA TYR A 358 -6.85 -3.56 11.87
C TYR A 358 -6.25 -3.43 13.27
N LEU A 359 -5.34 -2.48 13.48
CA LEU A 359 -4.68 -2.28 14.79
C LEU A 359 -5.68 -1.97 15.91
N PHE A 360 -6.69 -1.13 15.65
CA PHE A 360 -7.74 -0.82 16.61
C PHE A 360 -8.48 -2.08 17.07
N LEU A 361 -8.92 -2.89 16.11
CA LEU A 361 -9.66 -4.13 16.38
C LEU A 361 -8.81 -5.17 17.11
N TYR A 362 -7.49 -5.09 17.03
CA TYR A 362 -6.55 -5.97 17.73
C TYR A 362 -5.97 -5.35 19.01
N GLY A 363 -6.63 -4.31 19.56
CA GLY A 363 -6.27 -3.72 20.87
C GLY A 363 -5.07 -2.77 20.83
N GLN A 364 -4.53 -2.48 19.67
CA GLN A 364 -3.36 -1.63 19.47
C GLN A 364 -3.75 -0.16 19.29
N GLY A 365 -4.41 0.43 20.30
CA GLY A 365 -5.04 1.76 20.21
C GLY A 365 -4.08 2.89 19.84
N ILE A 366 -2.88 2.93 20.44
CA ILE A 366 -1.88 3.98 20.15
C ILE A 366 -1.41 3.91 18.70
N LEU A 367 -1.11 2.70 18.21
CA LEU A 367 -0.68 2.50 16.82
C LEU A 367 -1.80 2.79 15.82
N SER A 368 -3.04 2.48 16.18
CA SER A 368 -4.21 2.85 15.38
C SER A 368 -4.33 4.37 15.20
N ILE A 369 -4.15 5.15 16.27
CA ILE A 369 -4.13 6.62 16.20
C ILE A 369 -3.01 7.09 15.26
N ALA A 370 -1.81 6.51 15.35
CA ALA A 370 -0.71 6.84 14.45
C ALA A 370 -1.10 6.57 12.97
N CYS A 371 -1.74 5.44 12.67
CA CYS A 371 -2.23 5.14 11.32
C CYS A 371 -3.31 6.12 10.84
N PHE A 372 -4.23 6.57 11.71
CA PHE A 372 -5.21 7.60 11.36
C PHE A 372 -4.58 8.97 11.10
N LEU A 373 -3.50 9.31 11.80
CA LEU A 373 -2.70 10.50 11.50
C LEU A 373 -1.98 10.38 10.15
N LEU A 374 -1.42 9.20 9.83
CA LEU A 374 -0.81 8.91 8.53
C LEU A 374 -1.85 8.98 7.39
N PHE A 375 -3.08 8.52 7.63
CA PHE A 375 -4.22 8.69 6.72
C PHE A 375 -4.53 10.17 6.47
N ALA A 376 -4.68 10.97 7.53
CA ALA A 376 -4.93 12.40 7.41
C ALA A 376 -3.79 13.13 6.68
N PHE A 377 -2.54 12.77 6.98
CA PHE A 377 -1.36 13.33 6.34
C PHE A 377 -1.28 12.94 4.84
N THR A 378 -1.70 11.72 4.47
CA THR A 378 -1.80 11.30 3.06
C THR A 378 -2.79 12.19 2.29
N ILE A 379 -4.00 12.39 2.83
CA ILE A 379 -5.03 13.25 2.22
C ILE A 379 -4.53 14.70 2.10
N TRP A 380 -3.88 15.20 3.14
CA TRP A 380 -3.27 16.52 3.14
C TRP A 380 -2.19 16.63 2.06
N GLY A 381 -1.35 15.60 1.93
CA GLY A 381 -0.28 15.52 0.94
C GLY A 381 -0.81 15.55 -0.50
N HIS A 382 -1.86 14.77 -0.80
CA HIS A 382 -2.52 14.74 -2.12
C HIS A 382 -3.03 16.10 -2.58
N ARG A 383 -3.39 16.99 -1.63
CA ARG A 383 -3.89 18.34 -1.95
C ARG A 383 -2.77 19.35 -2.23
N ARG A 384 -1.54 19.10 -1.76
CA ARG A 384 -0.44 20.09 -1.79
C ARG A 384 0.72 19.72 -2.71
N ILE A 385 0.97 18.43 -2.92
CA ILE A 385 2.07 17.95 -3.75
C ILE A 385 1.54 17.62 -5.14
N ARG A 386 2.19 18.15 -6.18
CA ARG A 386 1.86 17.83 -7.58
C ARG A 386 2.51 16.49 -7.96
N GLY A 387 1.86 15.71 -8.83
CA GLY A 387 2.37 14.42 -9.32
C GLY A 387 1.78 13.19 -8.64
N THR A 388 0.83 13.39 -7.72
CA THR A 388 0.17 12.35 -6.93
C THR A 388 -1.25 12.08 -7.38
#